data_AF-A0A356EVL3-F1
#
_entry.id   AF-A0A356EVL3-F1
#
_cell.length_a   1.000
_cell.length_b   1.000
_cell.length_c   1.000
_cell.angle_alpha   90.00
_cell.angle_beta   90.00
_cell.angle_gamma   90.00
#
_symmetry.space_group_name_H-M   'P 1'
#
loop_
_entity.id
_entity.type
_entity.pdbx_description
1 polymer ?
#
loop_
_entity_poly.entity_id
_entity_poly.type
_entity_poly.pdbx_seq_one_letter_code
_entity_poly.pdbx_strand_id
1 'polypeptide(L)'
;MTIPIKCDQCGRSFEVSEQFAGQRMKCRCGNPIQVEGAGGVMDFLCEELEITDDPLLAETVEDWAKATGATPEIAQRIEKRLAPKKTSNAAFMMAMTGAALVVLLIIAIAAVAFLR
;
A
#
# COMPACT_ATOMS: atom_id res chain seq x y z
N MET A 1 6.07 -9.37 -24.32
CA MET A 1 5.82 -10.73 -24.84
C MET A 1 4.51 -11.26 -24.25
N THR A 2 4.06 -12.46 -24.63
CA THR A 2 2.86 -13.10 -24.07
C THR A 2 3.21 -14.35 -23.27
N ILE A 3 2.49 -14.59 -22.18
CA ILE A 3 2.62 -15.74 -21.28
C ILE A 3 1.43 -16.67 -21.56
N PRO A 4 1.67 -17.94 -21.97
CA PRO A 4 0.61 -18.92 -22.14
C PRO A 4 0.14 -19.43 -20.77
N ILE A 5 -1.16 -19.36 -20.51
CA ILE A 5 -1.78 -19.83 -19.28
C ILE A 5 -2.83 -20.87 -19.60
N LYS A 6 -2.89 -21.93 -18.81
CA LYS A 6 -3.96 -22.94 -18.84
C LYS A 6 -4.73 -22.91 -17.53
N CYS A 7 -6.05 -22.95 -17.61
CA CYS A 7 -6.91 -23.06 -16.43
C CYS A 7 -7.12 -24.53 -16.04
N ASP A 8 -6.79 -24.91 -14.81
CA ASP A 8 -6.97 -26.28 -14.32
C ASP A 8 -8.43 -26.69 -14.17
N GLN A 9 -9.33 -25.73 -13.94
CA GLN A 9 -10.75 -26.01 -13.72
C GLN A 9 -11.53 -26.25 -15.02
N CYS A 10 -11.25 -25.47 -16.08
CA CYS A 10 -12.00 -25.57 -17.34
C CYS A 10 -11.16 -26.05 -18.53
N GLY A 11 -9.88 -26.30 -18.33
CA GLY A 11 -8.94 -26.80 -19.34
C GLY A 11 -8.58 -25.80 -20.44
N ARG A 12 -9.13 -24.58 -20.42
CA ARG A 12 -8.89 -23.56 -21.45
C ARG A 12 -7.49 -22.97 -21.34
N SER A 13 -6.82 -22.87 -22.48
CA SER A 13 -5.56 -22.15 -22.64
C SER A 13 -5.79 -20.77 -23.27
N PHE A 14 -5.08 -19.76 -22.81
CA PHE A 14 -5.11 -18.41 -23.36
C PHE A 14 -3.77 -17.70 -23.13
N GLU A 15 -3.49 -16.69 -23.94
CA GLU A 15 -2.29 -15.88 -23.81
C GLU A 15 -2.61 -14.58 -23.09
N VAL A 16 -1.75 -14.20 -22.14
CA VAL A 16 -1.82 -12.90 -21.46
C VAL A 16 -0.55 -12.11 -21.69
N SER A 17 -0.68 -10.79 -21.70
CA SER A 17 0.48 -9.89 -21.76
C SER A 17 1.35 -10.05 -20.51
N GLU A 18 2.67 -9.97 -20.68
CA GLU A 18 3.66 -9.96 -19.58
C GLU A 18 3.39 -8.87 -18.52
N GLN A 19 2.65 -7.81 -18.85
CA GLN A 19 2.24 -6.80 -17.86
C GLN A 19 1.40 -7.38 -16.72
N PHE A 20 0.81 -8.55 -16.91
CA PHE A 20 0.04 -9.28 -15.91
C PHE A 20 0.88 -10.33 -15.15
N ALA A 21 2.18 -10.44 -15.41
CA ALA A 21 3.11 -11.28 -14.66
C ALA A 21 3.00 -11.04 -13.15
N GLY A 22 2.86 -12.11 -12.36
CA GLY A 22 2.71 -12.03 -10.91
C GLY A 22 1.35 -11.54 -10.41
N GLN A 23 0.41 -11.22 -11.30
CA GLN A 23 -0.93 -10.78 -10.92
C GLN A 23 -1.93 -11.94 -10.83
N ARG A 24 -2.97 -11.74 -10.00
CA ARG A 24 -4.14 -12.62 -9.96
C ARG A 24 -5.18 -12.15 -10.95
N MET A 25 -5.61 -13.05 -11.83
CA MET A 25 -6.66 -12.79 -12.80
C MET A 25 -7.79 -13.82 -12.66
N LYS A 26 -8.95 -13.52 -13.24
CA LYS A 26 -10.10 -14.41 -13.20
C LYS A 26 -10.27 -15.09 -14.56
N CYS A 27 -10.33 -16.42 -14.56
CA CYS A 27 -10.71 -17.17 -15.74
C CYS A 27 -12.16 -16.88 -16.13
N ARG A 28 -12.52 -17.11 -17.39
CA ARG A 28 -13.91 -17.02 -17.85
C ARG A 28 -14.85 -18.01 -17.15
N CYS A 29 -14.33 -19.13 -16.63
CA CYS A 29 -15.12 -20.05 -15.80
C CYS A 29 -15.36 -19.54 -14.37
N GLY A 30 -14.73 -18.43 -13.98
CA GLY A 30 -14.82 -17.84 -12.65
C GLY A 30 -13.68 -18.22 -11.70
N ASN A 31 -12.84 -19.20 -12.05
CA ASN A 31 -11.71 -19.61 -11.22
C ASN A 31 -10.62 -18.53 -11.19
N PRO A 32 -10.07 -18.15 -10.02
CA PRO A 32 -8.88 -17.33 -9.96
C PRO A 32 -7.67 -18.09 -10.52
N ILE A 33 -6.85 -17.42 -11.32
CA ILE A 33 -5.60 -17.94 -11.86
C ILE A 33 -4.50 -16.96 -11.47
N GLN A 34 -3.40 -17.50 -10.94
CA GLN A 34 -2.17 -16.77 -10.73
C GLN A 34 -1.40 -16.78 -12.05
N VAL A 35 -1.08 -15.61 -12.60
CA VAL A 35 -0.13 -15.51 -13.69
C VAL A 35 1.24 -15.74 -13.09
N GLU A 36 1.86 -16.88 -13.39
CA GLU A 36 3.27 -17.09 -13.09
C GLU A 36 4.06 -16.06 -13.89
N GLY A 37 4.56 -15.05 -13.20
CA GLY A 37 5.43 -14.06 -13.80
C GLY A 37 6.81 -14.66 -14.06
N ALA A 38 7.67 -13.91 -14.76
CA ALA A 38 9.11 -14.12 -14.76
C ALA A 38 9.75 -13.86 -13.37
N GLY A 39 9.12 -14.37 -12.30
CA GLY A 39 9.57 -14.33 -10.91
C GLY A 39 10.70 -15.31 -10.62
N GLY A 40 11.14 -16.10 -11.62
CA GLY A 40 12.35 -16.92 -11.50
C GLY A 40 13.60 -16.10 -11.17
N VAL A 41 13.63 -14.79 -11.47
CA VAL A 41 14.76 -13.93 -11.08
C VAL A 41 14.78 -13.70 -9.56
N MET A 42 13.64 -13.58 -8.89
CA MET A 42 13.63 -13.39 -7.43
C MET A 42 13.88 -14.69 -6.68
N ASP A 43 13.41 -15.84 -7.19
CA ASP A 43 13.77 -17.14 -6.61
C ASP A 43 15.27 -17.43 -6.77
N PHE A 44 15.86 -17.13 -7.93
CA PHE A 44 17.30 -17.30 -8.18
C PHE A 44 18.15 -16.32 -7.34
N LEU A 45 17.69 -15.06 -7.20
CA LEU A 45 18.36 -14.08 -6.33
C LEU A 45 18.25 -14.43 -4.85
N CYS A 46 17.13 -15.01 -4.39
CA CYS A 46 16.97 -15.45 -3.01
C CYS A 46 17.82 -16.68 -2.68
N GLU A 47 18.01 -17.59 -3.65
CA GLU A 47 18.84 -18.79 -3.47
C GLU A 47 20.35 -18.48 -3.57
N GLU A 48 20.77 -17.53 -4.41
CA GLU A 48 22.19 -17.22 -4.62
C GLU A 48 22.76 -16.11 -3.68
N LEU A 49 21.91 -15.28 -3.06
CA LEU A 49 22.38 -14.20 -2.17
C LEU A 49 22.41 -14.55 -0.67
N GLU A 50 22.03 -15.77 -0.25
CA GLU A 50 21.96 -16.18 1.18
C GLU A 50 21.43 -15.06 2.10
N ILE A 51 20.37 -14.35 1.69
CA ILE A 51 19.80 -13.25 2.46
C ILE A 51 19.08 -13.88 3.67
N THR A 52 19.83 -14.04 4.75
CA THR A 52 19.42 -14.78 5.94
C THR A 52 18.69 -13.87 6.94
N ASP A 53 18.84 -12.55 6.80
CA ASP A 53 18.20 -11.56 7.66
C ASP A 53 17.21 -10.72 6.86
N ASP A 54 15.92 -10.91 7.18
CA ASP A 54 14.83 -10.11 6.65
C ASP A 54 15.02 -8.64 7.08
N PRO A 55 15.25 -7.68 6.15
CA PRO A 55 15.44 -6.27 6.49
C PRO A 55 14.22 -5.65 7.18
N LEU A 56 13.07 -6.33 7.22
CA LEU A 56 11.89 -5.93 8.01
C LEU A 56 12.04 -6.14 9.53
N LEU A 57 13.07 -6.86 9.99
CA LEU A 57 13.37 -7.03 11.41
C LEU A 57 14.27 -5.92 11.99
N ALA A 58 14.75 -5.00 11.15
CA ALA A 58 15.53 -3.87 11.63
C ALA A 58 14.61 -2.88 12.38
N GLU A 59 14.78 -2.78 13.70
CA GLU A 59 14.06 -1.81 14.53
C GLU A 59 14.49 -0.36 14.22
N THR A 60 15.68 -0.19 13.65
CA THR A 60 16.26 1.12 13.32
C THR A 60 16.72 1.19 11.86
N VAL A 61 16.70 2.41 11.31
CA VAL A 61 17.17 2.69 9.93
C VAL A 61 18.67 2.39 9.79
N GLU A 62 19.42 2.48 10.89
CA GLU A 62 20.86 2.22 10.93
C GLU A 62 21.18 0.73 10.84
N ASP A 63 20.38 -0.11 11.50
CA ASP A 63 20.52 -1.56 11.44
C ASP A 63 20.08 -2.10 10.08
N TRP A 64 19.03 -1.51 9.49
CA TRP A 64 18.66 -1.77 8.10
C TRP A 64 19.81 -1.42 7.14
N ALA A 65 20.40 -0.23 7.28
CA ALA A 65 21.46 0.24 6.40
C ALA A 65 22.72 -0.65 6.48
N LYS A 66 23.06 -1.15 7.68
CA LYS A 66 24.14 -2.13 7.86
C LYS A 66 23.82 -3.47 7.20
N ALA A 67 22.61 -3.98 7.37
CA ALA A 67 22.18 -5.26 6.79
C ALA A 67 22.17 -5.23 5.26
N THR A 68 21.72 -4.12 4.66
CA THR A 68 21.65 -3.99 3.20
C THR A 68 22.92 -3.46 2.54
N GLY A 69 23.99 -3.18 3.31
CA GLY A 69 25.20 -2.55 2.81
C GLY A 69 24.97 -1.15 2.22
N ALA A 70 23.93 -0.45 2.65
CA ALA A 70 23.57 0.86 2.12
C ALA A 70 24.54 1.94 2.62
N THR A 71 24.87 2.90 1.76
CA THR A 71 25.71 4.03 2.17
C THR A 71 24.95 4.94 3.15
N PRO A 72 25.65 5.62 4.09
CA PRO A 72 25.01 6.46 5.11
C PRO A 72 24.17 7.61 4.53
N GLU A 73 24.47 8.06 3.31
CA GLU A 73 23.66 9.07 2.61
C GLU A 73 22.27 8.55 2.22
N ILE A 74 22.15 7.26 1.89
CA ILE A 74 20.87 6.62 1.54
C ILE A 74 20.01 6.47 2.80
N ALA A 75 20.62 6.06 3.92
CA ALA A 75 19.95 5.94 5.21
C ALA A 75 19.33 7.29 5.66
N GLN A 76 20.11 8.37 5.62
CA GLN A 76 19.61 9.72 5.97
C GLN A 76 18.46 10.19 5.07
N ARG A 77 18.49 9.83 3.78
CA ARG A 77 17.43 10.19 2.83
C ARG A 77 16.12 9.44 3.13
N ILE A 78 16.21 8.18 3.56
CA ILE A 78 15.06 7.37 3.97
C ILE A 78 14.49 7.91 5.29
N GLU A 79 15.34 8.20 6.28
CA GLU A 79 14.92 8.78 7.56
C GLU A 79 14.18 10.11 7.35
N LYS A 80 14.69 10.99 6.48
CA LYS A 80 14.02 12.25 6.13
C LYS A 80 12.64 12.05 5.47
N ARG A 81 12.42 10.93 4.78
CA ARG A 81 11.12 10.57 4.18
C ARG A 81 10.17 9.93 5.18
N LEU A 82 10.71 9.16 6.12
CA LEU A 82 9.95 8.47 7.17
C LEU A 82 9.63 9.38 8.35
N ALA A 83 10.37 10.49 8.53
CA ALA A 83 10.08 11.49 9.54
C ALA A 83 8.59 11.88 9.45
N PRO A 84 7.81 11.73 10.54
CA PRO A 84 6.37 11.91 10.51
C PRO A 84 6.09 13.31 9.99
N LYS A 85 5.49 13.38 8.79
CA LYS A 85 5.07 14.64 8.20
C LYS A 85 4.09 15.25 9.21
N LYS A 86 4.50 16.35 9.84
CA LYS A 86 3.70 17.08 10.84
C LYS A 86 2.47 17.65 10.12
N THR A 87 1.48 16.80 9.84
CA THR A 87 0.22 17.22 9.25
C THR A 87 -0.45 18.07 10.30
N SER A 88 -0.66 19.33 9.95
CA SER A 88 -1.32 20.33 10.79
C SER A 88 -2.78 19.94 10.98
N ASN A 89 -3.05 18.97 11.86
CA ASN A 89 -4.39 18.56 12.26
C ASN A 89 -5.10 19.68 13.06
N ALA A 90 -4.37 20.73 13.46
CA ALA A 90 -4.90 21.89 14.15
C ALA A 90 -5.90 22.68 13.30
N ALA A 91 -5.68 22.80 11.99
CA ALA A 91 -6.60 23.52 11.10
C ALA A 91 -7.95 22.80 10.92
N PHE A 92 -7.93 21.46 10.88
CA PHE A 92 -9.15 20.66 10.75
C PHE A 92 -9.99 20.69 12.04
N MET A 93 -9.35 20.65 13.21
CA MET A 93 -10.04 20.73 14.52
C MET A 93 -10.68 22.11 14.77
N MET A 94 -10.09 23.21 14.28
CA MET A 94 -10.71 24.55 14.39
C MET A 94 -11.94 24.72 13.49
N ALA A 95 -12.00 24.04 12.33
CA ALA A 95 -13.14 24.14 11.44
C ALA A 95 -14.39 23.42 11.98
N MET A 96 -14.19 22.30 12.70
CA MET A 96 -15.29 21.52 13.26
C MET A 96 -16.02 22.22 14.42
N THR A 97 -15.28 22.93 15.28
CA THR A 97 -15.87 23.69 16.40
C THR A 97 -16.70 24.88 15.92
N GLY A 98 -16.29 25.54 14.83
CA GLY A 98 -17.08 26.63 14.23
C GLY A 98 -18.42 26.15 13.68
N ALA A 99 -18.44 25.02 12.97
CA ALA A 99 -19.67 24.47 12.39
C ALA A 99 -20.68 24.02 13.47
N ALA A 100 -20.22 23.43 14.57
CA ALA A 100 -21.09 22.99 15.66
C ALA A 100 -21.83 24.16 16.34
N LEU A 101 -21.15 25.31 16.53
CA LEU A 101 -21.77 26.51 17.10
C LEU A 101 -22.85 27.11 16.20
N VAL A 102 -22.63 27.12 14.89
CA VAL A 102 -23.62 27.61 13.92
C VAL A 102 -24.87 26.73 13.94
N VAL A 103 -24.69 25.41 13.98
CA VAL A 103 -25.82 24.47 14.05
C VAL A 103 -26.63 24.65 15.34
N LEU A 104 -25.96 24.82 16.50
CA LEU A 104 -26.64 25.07 17.77
C LEU A 104 -27.43 26.38 17.77
N LEU A 105 -26.88 27.44 17.15
CA LEU A 105 -27.59 28.71 16.99
C LEU A 105 -28.85 28.56 16.13
N ILE A 106 -28.77 27.82 15.02
CA ILE A 106 -29.93 27.57 14.15
C ILE A 106 -31.02 26.79 14.90
N ILE A 107 -30.65 25.77 15.67
CA ILE A 107 -31.59 24.98 16.47
C ILE A 107 -32.25 25.87 17.54
N ALA A 108 -31.49 26.72 18.23
CA ALA A 108 -32.04 27.63 19.23
C ALA A 108 -33.04 28.62 18.63
N ILE A 109 -32.73 29.20 17.45
CA ILE A 109 -33.63 30.11 16.74
C ILE A 109 -34.91 29.39 16.32
N ALA A 110 -34.79 28.18 15.76
CA ALA A 110 -35.94 27.36 15.36
C ALA A 110 -36.84 27.01 16.55
N ALA A 111 -36.25 26.64 17.70
CA ALA A 111 -37.00 26.34 18.92
C ALA A 111 -37.77 27.56 19.44
N VAL A 112 -37.15 28.75 19.46
CA VAL A 112 -37.80 30.00 19.87
C VAL A 112 -38.92 30.40 18.91
N ALA A 113 -38.75 30.18 17.60
CA ALA A 113 -39.78 30.45 16.61
C ALA A 113 -40.99 29.51 16.73
N PHE A 114 -40.80 28.28 17.20
CA PHE A 114 -41.87 27.29 17.39
C PHE A 114 -42.67 27.49 18.69
N LEU A 115 -42.09 28.17 19.69
CA LEU A 115 -42.73 28.46 20.98
C LEU A 115 -43.54 29.77 21.00
N ARG A 116 -43.51 30.55 19.91
CA ARG A 116 -44.16 31.85 19.79
C ARG A 116 -45.38 31.78 18.89
#